data_AF-A0A935WNW6-F1
#
_entry.id   AF-A0A935WNW6-F1
#
_cell.length_a   1.000
_cell.length_b   1.000
_cell.length_c   1.000
_cell.angle_alpha   90.00
_cell.angle_beta   90.00
_cell.angle_gamma   90.00
#
_symmetry.space_group_name_H-M   'P 1'
#
loop_
_entity.id
_entity.type
_entity.pdbx_description
1 polymer ?
#
loop_
_entity_poly.entity_id
_entity_poly.type
_entity_poly.pdbx_seq_one_letter_code
_entity_poly.pdbx_strand_id
1 'polypeptide(L)'
;MDRAELDRLQDYLRRMLNPEIGLATRARVENMAEVILGDEPIGRVTLDDEDGDRSFNVTVPIEMPAVNPNLNEAVRGKFGNQKLRVVPRPKKTDSSEIYLDDEYIAVLFRDDASGRSWTFEMAVLDIDLEPEE
;
A
#
# COMPACT_ATOMS: atom_id res chain seq x y z
N MET A 1 2.82 -1.89 -17.43
CA MET A 1 1.43 -1.51 -17.11
C MET A 1 0.84 -0.69 -18.24
N ASP A 2 -0.25 -1.17 -18.82
CA ASP A 2 -1.06 -0.38 -19.74
C ASP A 2 -2.06 0.52 -18.99
N ARG A 3 -2.79 1.37 -19.73
CA ARG A 3 -3.71 2.34 -19.14
C ARG A 3 -4.90 1.68 -18.43
N ALA A 4 -5.48 0.63 -19.00
CA ALA A 4 -6.65 -0.03 -18.46
C ALA A 4 -6.32 -0.84 -17.20
N GLU A 5 -5.13 -1.45 -17.16
CA GLU A 5 -4.58 -2.08 -15.95
C GLU A 5 -4.35 -1.05 -14.83
N LEU A 6 -3.75 0.09 -15.17
CA LEU A 6 -3.52 1.17 -14.21
C LEU A 6 -4.82 1.73 -13.63
N ASP A 7 -5.85 1.90 -14.47
CA ASP A 7 -7.16 2.40 -14.03
C ASP A 7 -7.85 1.40 -13.09
N ARG A 8 -7.83 0.09 -13.39
CA ARG A 8 -8.37 -0.96 -12.51
C ARG A 8 -7.65 -1.03 -11.17
N LEU A 9 -6.32 -0.98 -11.19
CA LEU A 9 -5.52 -0.95 -9.97
C LEU A 9 -5.80 0.31 -9.13
N GLN A 10 -5.91 1.47 -9.78
CA GLN A 10 -6.28 2.71 -9.11
C GLN A 10 -7.66 2.58 -8.43
N ASP A 11 -8.65 2.03 -9.11
CA ASP A 11 -10.00 1.84 -8.55
C ASP A 11 -10.02 0.84 -7.41
N TYR A 12 -9.21 -0.22 -7.47
CA TYR A 12 -8.98 -1.13 -6.34
C TYR A 12 -8.37 -0.40 -5.13
N LEU A 13 -7.27 0.34 -5.31
CA LEU A 13 -6.63 1.07 -4.21
C LEU A 13 -7.51 2.17 -3.64
N ARG A 14 -8.38 2.77 -4.45
CA ARG A 14 -9.39 3.74 -4.00
C ARG A 14 -10.40 3.14 -3.04
N ARG A 15 -10.86 1.91 -3.33
CA ARG A 15 -11.78 1.15 -2.47
C ARG A 15 -11.10 0.74 -1.16
N MET A 16 -9.87 0.25 -1.25
CA MET A 16 -9.17 -0.33 -0.10
C MET A 16 -8.55 0.72 0.83
N LEU A 17 -7.92 1.76 0.26
CA LEU A 17 -7.07 2.67 1.02
C LEU A 17 -7.64 4.07 1.10
N ASN A 18 -7.91 4.76 -0.01
CA ASN A 18 -8.51 6.10 -0.01
C ASN A 18 -9.06 6.51 -1.39
N PRO A 19 -10.29 7.04 -1.51
CA PRO A 19 -10.91 7.43 -2.79
C PRO A 19 -10.14 8.50 -3.59
N GLU A 20 -9.26 9.28 -2.96
CA GLU A 20 -8.42 10.30 -3.59
C GLU A 20 -7.09 9.75 -4.13
N ILE A 21 -6.82 8.45 -3.99
CA ILE A 21 -5.62 7.85 -4.59
C ILE A 21 -5.65 8.00 -6.11
N GLY A 22 -4.53 8.45 -6.66
CA GLY A 22 -4.22 8.45 -8.08
C GLY A 22 -2.98 7.61 -8.37
N LEU A 23 -2.92 7.04 -9.57
CA LEU A 23 -1.73 6.39 -10.09
C LEU A 23 -1.19 7.13 -11.32
N ALA A 24 0.12 7.38 -11.34
CA ALA A 24 0.79 8.02 -12.46
C ALA A 24 2.00 7.20 -12.91
N THR A 25 2.08 6.89 -14.21
CA THR A 25 3.28 6.28 -14.76
C THR A 25 4.36 7.33 -14.97
N ARG A 26 5.62 6.95 -14.75
CA ARG A 26 6.75 7.79 -15.16
C ARG A 26 7.18 7.42 -16.56
N ALA A 27 7.29 8.43 -17.43
CA ALA A 27 7.85 8.24 -18.75
C ALA A 27 9.25 7.60 -18.61
N ARG A 28 9.43 6.40 -19.17
CA ARG A 28 10.67 5.58 -19.22
C ARG A 28 10.94 4.64 -18.04
N VAL A 29 10.02 4.48 -17.07
CA VAL A 29 10.12 3.38 -16.10
C VAL A 29 9.04 2.37 -16.40
N GLU A 30 9.45 1.27 -17.03
CA GLU A 30 8.55 0.15 -17.29
C GLU A 30 8.19 -0.54 -15.96
N ASN A 31 6.98 -1.06 -15.86
CA ASN A 31 6.47 -1.80 -14.69
C ASN A 31 6.46 -1.02 -13.36
N MET A 32 6.49 0.31 -13.38
CA MET A 32 6.32 1.14 -12.18
C MET A 32 5.27 2.24 -12.38
N ALA A 33 4.47 2.48 -11.34
CA ALA A 33 3.64 3.66 -11.20
C ALA A 33 3.91 4.34 -9.84
N GLU A 34 3.75 5.66 -9.77
CA GLU A 34 3.73 6.42 -8.52
C GLU A 34 2.32 6.39 -7.93
N VAL A 35 2.23 6.16 -6.62
CA VAL A 35 0.99 6.33 -5.86
C VAL A 35 0.94 7.76 -5.38
N ILE A 36 -0.12 8.47 -5.74
CA ILE A 36 -0.35 9.88 -5.42
C ILE A 36 -1.57 9.97 -4.50
N LEU A 37 -1.50 10.82 -3.48
CA LEU A 37 -2.65 11.16 -2.64
C LEU A 37 -2.75 12.69 -2.58
N GLY A 38 -3.87 13.24 -3.08
CA GLY A 38 -3.97 14.67 -3.36
C GLY A 38 -3.00 15.07 -4.48
N ASP A 39 -2.05 15.96 -4.18
CA ASP A 39 -1.03 16.43 -5.12
C ASP A 39 0.38 15.89 -4.81
N GLU A 40 0.51 14.96 -3.86
CA GLU A 40 1.81 14.48 -3.38
C GLU A 40 2.04 13.00 -3.69
N PRO A 41 3.24 12.62 -4.20
CA PRO A 41 3.61 11.22 -4.33
C PRO A 41 3.87 10.63 -2.94
N ILE A 42 3.13 9.57 -2.60
CA ILE A 42 3.22 8.92 -1.30
C ILE A 42 3.91 7.56 -1.33
N GLY A 43 4.07 6.96 -2.52
CA GLY A 43 4.66 5.64 -2.69
C GLY A 43 4.71 5.22 -4.15
N ARG A 44 4.80 3.90 -4.38
CA ARG A 44 4.91 3.32 -5.72
C ARG A 44 4.19 1.99 -5.82
N VAL A 45 3.89 1.62 -7.06
CA VAL A 45 3.49 0.28 -7.46
C VAL A 45 4.56 -0.29 -8.38
N THR A 46 4.97 -1.53 -8.16
CA THR A 46 5.73 -2.31 -9.14
C THR A 46 4.90 -3.49 -9.64
N LEU A 47 4.92 -3.71 -10.95
CA LEU A 47 4.31 -4.89 -11.58
C LEU A 47 5.35 -6.01 -11.64
N ASP A 48 4.95 -7.18 -11.16
CA ASP A 48 5.64 -8.45 -11.36
C ASP A 48 4.80 -9.33 -12.30
N ASP A 49 5.46 -9.86 -13.33
CA ASP A 49 4.85 -10.66 -14.41
C ASP A 49 5.77 -11.87 -14.64
N GLU A 50 5.96 -12.66 -13.57
CA GLU A 50 6.73 -13.90 -13.59
C GLU A 50 5.81 -15.07 -13.93
N ASP A 51 6.16 -15.83 -14.99
CA ASP A 51 5.50 -17.07 -15.41
C ASP A 51 3.98 -17.01 -15.70
N GLY A 52 3.44 -15.81 -15.92
CA GLY A 52 2.03 -15.58 -16.27
C GLY A 52 1.11 -15.31 -15.07
N ASP A 53 1.65 -15.32 -13.86
CA ASP A 53 0.94 -14.90 -12.65
C ASP A 53 1.23 -13.41 -12.40
N ARG A 54 0.29 -12.56 -12.79
CA ARG A 54 0.44 -11.11 -12.67
C ARG A 54 0.11 -10.63 -11.26
N SER A 55 1.06 -9.89 -10.67
CA SER A 55 0.86 -9.28 -9.36
C SER A 55 1.46 -7.89 -9.28
N PHE A 56 0.92 -7.09 -8.37
CA PHE A 56 1.38 -5.73 -8.11
C PHE A 56 1.82 -5.64 -6.65
N ASN A 57 3.01 -5.08 -6.43
CA ASN A 57 3.46 -4.70 -5.09
C ASN A 57 3.29 -3.20 -4.93
N VAL A 58 2.47 -2.80 -3.96
CA VAL A 58 2.29 -1.41 -3.54
C VAL A 58 3.17 -1.15 -2.33
N THR A 59 4.14 -0.26 -2.48
CA THR A 59 5.08 0.12 -1.42
C THR A 59 4.86 1.59 -1.04
N VAL A 60 4.58 1.85 0.24
CA VAL A 60 4.37 3.22 0.75
C VAL A 60 5.23 3.44 2.01
N PRO A 61 6.25 4.30 1.96
CA PRO A 61 7.01 4.66 3.15
C PRO A 61 6.18 5.53 4.12
N ILE A 62 6.32 5.26 5.41
CA ILE A 62 5.64 5.94 6.50
C ILE A 62 6.69 6.34 7.54
N GLU A 63 6.93 7.65 7.60
CA GLU A 63 7.76 8.26 8.62
C GLU A 63 6.92 8.57 9.85
N MET A 64 7.41 8.12 11.01
CA MET A 64 6.70 8.25 12.27
C MET A 64 7.07 9.56 12.95
N PRO A 65 6.08 10.27 13.55
CA PRO A 65 6.33 11.55 14.21
C PRO A 65 7.15 11.41 15.51
N ALA A 66 7.25 10.20 16.07
CA ALA A 66 7.96 9.91 17.30
C ALA A 66 8.56 8.49 17.26
N VAL A 67 9.49 8.20 18.19
CA VAL A 67 10.19 6.91 18.33
C VAL A 67 9.25 5.76 18.72
N ASN A 68 8.15 6.05 19.44
CA ASN A 68 7.14 5.07 19.84
C ASN A 68 5.74 5.55 19.41
N PRO A 69 5.48 5.58 18.10
CA PRO A 69 4.22 6.09 17.57
C PRO A 69 3.09 5.07 17.80
N ASN A 70 1.86 5.55 17.86
CA ASN A 70 0.71 4.67 17.68
C ASN A 70 0.61 4.30 16.19
N LEU A 71 0.96 3.05 15.84
CA LEU A 71 0.96 2.60 14.45
C LEU A 71 -0.42 2.69 13.79
N ASN A 72 -1.51 2.49 14.55
CA ASN A 72 -2.86 2.66 14.00
C ASN A 72 -3.10 4.12 13.59
N GLU A 73 -2.74 5.07 14.44
CA GLU A 73 -2.89 6.50 14.14
C GLU A 73 -2.02 6.92 12.94
N ALA A 74 -0.77 6.45 12.89
CA ALA A 74 0.15 6.76 11.80
C ALA A 74 -0.36 6.24 10.44
N VAL A 75 -0.79 4.97 10.37
CA VAL A 75 -1.31 4.38 9.13
C VAL A 75 -2.64 5.03 8.72
N ARG A 76 -3.56 5.26 9.66
CA ARG A 76 -4.82 5.96 9.40
C ARG A 76 -4.58 7.38 8.92
N GLY A 77 -3.62 8.08 9.51
CA GLY A 77 -3.22 9.43 9.09
C GLY A 77 -2.59 9.44 7.71
N LYS A 78 -1.68 8.51 7.42
CA LYS A 78 -1.00 8.40 6.11
C LYS A 78 -1.98 8.23 4.95
N PHE A 79 -2.99 7.38 5.13
CA PHE A 79 -3.98 7.09 4.09
C PHE A 79 -5.29 7.87 4.26
N GLY A 80 -5.49 8.63 5.34
CA GLY A 80 -6.78 9.29 5.63
C GLY A 80 -7.94 8.31 5.86
N ASN A 81 -7.68 7.05 6.18
CA ASN A 81 -8.70 6.00 6.29
C ASN A 81 -8.76 5.42 7.70
N GLN A 82 -9.82 5.76 8.43
CA GLN A 82 -10.02 5.39 9.83
C GLN A 82 -10.38 3.92 10.05
N LYS A 83 -10.76 3.19 8.99
CA LYS A 83 -11.10 1.76 9.06
C LYS A 83 -9.87 0.86 9.11
N LEU A 84 -8.70 1.37 8.72
CA LEU A 84 -7.46 0.62 8.77
C LEU A 84 -7.10 0.27 10.22
N ARG A 85 -6.65 -0.96 10.43
CA ARG A 85 -6.25 -1.47 11.74
C ARG A 85 -4.90 -2.16 11.64
N VAL A 86 -3.97 -1.73 12.48
CA VAL A 86 -2.63 -2.34 12.59
C VAL A 86 -2.63 -3.33 13.74
N VAL A 87 -2.20 -4.55 13.47
CA VAL A 87 -2.19 -5.69 14.38
C VAL A 87 -0.77 -6.21 14.56
N PRO A 88 -0.22 -6.16 15.78
CA PRO A 88 1.13 -6.67 16.02
C PRO A 88 1.15 -8.19 15.88
N ARG A 89 2.22 -8.69 15.26
CA ARG A 89 2.44 -10.12 15.07
C ARG A 89 3.12 -10.70 16.32
N PRO A 90 2.54 -11.69 17.03
CA PRO A 90 3.03 -12.10 18.35
C PRO A 90 4.50 -12.53 18.45
N LYS A 91 5.08 -12.99 17.33
CA LYS A 91 6.46 -13.50 17.26
C LYS A 91 7.40 -12.62 16.42
N LYS A 92 6.94 -11.46 15.94
CA LYS A 92 7.69 -10.59 15.03
C LYS A 92 7.65 -9.18 15.58
N THR A 93 8.82 -8.60 15.83
CA THR A 93 8.97 -7.25 16.40
C THR A 93 9.23 -6.18 15.34
N ASP A 94 9.44 -6.62 14.10
CA ASP A 94 9.80 -5.86 12.92
C ASP A 94 8.64 -5.73 11.93
N SER A 95 7.49 -6.34 12.22
CA SER A 95 6.33 -6.28 11.33
C SER A 95 4.99 -6.33 12.08
N SER A 96 3.99 -5.71 11.47
CA SER A 96 2.58 -5.77 11.88
C SER A 96 1.71 -6.03 10.66
N GLU A 97 0.59 -6.72 10.86
CA GLU A 97 -0.41 -6.95 9.83
C GLU A 97 -1.37 -5.76 9.77
N ILE A 98 -1.83 -5.39 8.59
CA ILE A 98 -2.81 -4.34 8.38
C ILE A 98 -4.09 -4.97 7.85
N TYR A 99 -5.18 -4.59 8.50
CA TYR A 99 -6.51 -5.01 8.17
C TYR A 99 -7.37 -3.82 7.75
N LEU A 100 -8.27 -4.05 6.79
CA LEU A 100 -9.42 -3.19 6.53
C LEU A 100 -10.65 -3.93 7.00
N ASP A 101 -11.34 -3.38 8.01
CA ASP A 101 -12.38 -4.11 8.74
C ASP A 101 -11.83 -5.46 9.28
N ASP A 102 -12.30 -6.59 8.76
CA ASP A 102 -11.87 -7.94 9.16
C ASP A 102 -10.96 -8.64 8.13
N GLU A 103 -10.66 -7.98 7.01
CA GLU A 103 -9.83 -8.53 5.94
C GLU A 103 -8.36 -8.11 6.10
N TYR A 104 -7.44 -9.07 5.94
CA TYR A 104 -6.01 -8.79 5.87
C TYR A 104 -5.67 -8.22 4.49
N ILE A 105 -5.01 -7.06 4.45
CA ILE A 105 -4.74 -6.36 3.18
C ILE A 105 -3.27 -6.09 2.93
N ALA A 106 -2.45 -5.97 3.99
CA ALA A 106 -1.08 -5.52 3.87
C ALA A 106 -0.25 -5.84 5.10
N VAL A 107 1.06 -5.63 4.99
CA VAL A 107 2.01 -5.72 6.10
C VAL A 107 2.74 -4.39 6.25
N LEU A 108 3.03 -4.01 7.49
CA LEU A 108 3.86 -2.87 7.83
C LEU A 108 5.19 -3.38 8.37
N PHE A 109 6.31 -3.07 7.71
CA PHE A 109 7.65 -3.43 8.14
C PHE A 109 8.37 -2.25 8.77
N ARG A 110 9.17 -2.50 9.80
CA ARG A 110 10.05 -1.49 10.40
C ARG A 110 11.40 -1.52 9.70
N ASP A 111 11.79 -0.39 9.10
CA ASP A 111 13.00 -0.30 8.29
C ASP A 111 14.25 0.05 9.10
N ASP A 112 14.07 0.67 10.27
CA ASP A 112 15.18 1.10 11.12
C ASP A 112 15.05 0.69 12.59
N ALA A 113 16.19 0.69 13.29
CA ALA A 113 16.24 0.35 14.72
C ALA A 113 15.60 1.41 15.64
N SER A 114 15.41 2.65 15.15
CA SER A 114 14.76 3.74 15.89
C SER A 114 13.24 3.66 15.87
N GLY A 115 12.64 2.81 15.02
CA GLY A 115 11.20 2.71 14.87
C GLY A 115 10.55 3.92 14.22
N ARG A 116 11.33 4.77 13.53
CA ARG A 116 10.82 5.96 12.87
C ARG A 116 10.49 5.75 11.40
N SER A 117 11.22 4.91 10.71
CA SER A 117 10.92 4.54 9.33
C SER A 117 10.24 3.18 9.26
N TRP A 118 9.11 3.14 8.58
CA TRP A 118 8.34 1.95 8.30
C TRP A 118 7.89 1.93 6.85
N THR A 119 7.68 0.75 6.30
CA THR A 119 7.19 0.55 4.94
C THR A 119 5.90 -0.25 4.99
N PHE A 120 4.84 0.31 4.40
CA PHE A 120 3.61 -0.41 4.07
C PHE A 120 3.84 -1.17 2.77
N GLU A 121 3.56 -2.47 2.77
CA GLU A 121 3.59 -3.32 1.58
C GLU A 121 2.26 -4.07 1.43
N MET A 122 1.63 -3.90 0.27
CA MET A 122 0.43 -4.62 -0.15
C MET A 122 0.72 -5.37 -1.43
N ALA A 123 0.41 -6.66 -1.43
CA ALA A 123 0.37 -7.45 -2.65
C ALA A 123 -1.06 -7.43 -3.20
N VAL A 124 -1.20 -7.16 -4.50
CA VAL A 124 -2.47 -7.18 -5.21
C VAL A 124 -2.34 -8.14 -6.38
N LEU A 125 -3.25 -9.09 -6.50
CA LEU A 125 -3.30 -10.02 -7.62
C LEU A 125 -4.19 -9.46 -8.73
N ASP A 126 -3.99 -9.91 -9.96
CA ASP A 126 -4.84 -9.49 -11.08
C ASP A 126 -6.32 -9.84 -10.87
N ILE A 127 -6.61 -10.98 -10.24
CA ILE A 127 -7.94 -11.44 -9.86
C ILE A 127 -8.63 -10.49 -8.87
N ASP A 128 -7.88 -9.76 -8.04
CA ASP A 128 -8.44 -8.79 -7.09
C ASP A 128 -8.92 -7.51 -7.79
N LEU A 129 -8.46 -7.28 -9.02
CA LEU A 129 -8.81 -6.10 -9.82
C LEU A 129 -10.11 -6.27 -10.59
N GLU A 130 -10.67 -7.48 -10.62
CA GLU A 130 -11.95 -7.75 -11.26
C GLU A 130 -13.09 -7.13 -10.44
N PRO A 131 -14.10 -6.52 -11.06
CA PRO A 131 -15.27 -6.03 -10.35
C PRO A 131 -16.02 -7.22 -9.72
N GLU A 132 -16.36 -7.12 -8.43
CA GLU A 132 -17.34 -8.04 -7.83
C GLU A 132 -18.66 -7.88 -8.59
N GLU A 133 -19.16 -8.96 -9.19
CA GLU A 133 -20.42 -9.00 -9.99
C GLU A 133 -21.67 -8.63 -9.18
#